data_AF-L0NHX8-F1
#
_entry.id   AF-L0NHX8-F1
#
_cell.length_a   1.000
_cell.length_b   1.000
_cell.length_c   1.000
_cell.angle_alpha   90.00
_cell.angle_beta   90.00
_cell.angle_gamma   90.00
#
_symmetry.space_group_name_H-M   'P 1'
#
loop_
_entity.id
_entity.type
_entity.pdbx_description
1 polymer ?
#
loop_
_entity_poly.entity_id
_entity_poly.type
_entity_poly.pdbx_seq_one_letter_code
_entity_poly.pdbx_strand_id
1 'polypeptide(L)' 'MTQHIQGSAFEPQDLACMQRLFSAACAARGVDGKGEAANQLAARIFELYQQGLREEKDLGSHLLA' A
#
# COMPACT_ATOMS: atom_id res chain seq x y z
N MET A 1 -5.20 -33.86 2.03
CA MET A 1 -5.83 -32.52 1.93
C MET A 1 -4.83 -31.52 2.50
N THR A 2 -3.94 -31.00 1.67
CA THR A 2 -2.88 -30.08 2.10
C THR A 2 -3.50 -28.71 2.36
N GLN A 3 -3.35 -28.24 3.60
CA GLN A 3 -3.90 -26.97 4.06
C GLN A 3 -3.20 -25.83 3.31
N HIS A 4 -3.98 -25.01 2.57
CA HIS A 4 -3.52 -23.73 2.04
C HIS A 4 -3.34 -22.79 3.22
N ILE A 5 -2.10 -22.68 3.71
CA ILE A 5 -1.70 -21.55 4.54
C ILE A 5 -1.67 -20.36 3.57
N GLN A 6 -2.79 -19.63 3.45
CA GLN A 6 -2.86 -18.38 2.69
C GLN A 6 -2.07 -17.29 3.44
N GLY A 7 -0.74 -17.45 3.51
CA GLY A 7 0.11 -16.27 3.47
C GLY A 7 -0.01 -15.75 2.05
N SER A 8 -0.90 -14.78 1.80
CA SER A 8 -1.03 -14.16 0.49
C SER A 8 0.29 -13.47 0.16
N ALA A 9 1.20 -14.20 -0.50
CA ALA A 9 2.38 -13.60 -1.08
C ALA A 9 1.91 -12.51 -2.03
N PHE A 10 2.37 -11.28 -1.82
CA PHE A 10 2.06 -10.18 -2.72
C PHE A 10 2.52 -10.56 -4.12
N GLU A 11 1.61 -10.51 -5.09
CA GLU A 11 2.01 -10.71 -6.47
C GLU A 11 2.82 -9.47 -6.93
N PRO A 12 3.68 -9.60 -7.95
CA PRO A 12 4.45 -8.47 -8.47
C PRO A 12 3.55 -7.30 -8.89
N GLN A 13 2.34 -7.60 -9.38
CA GLN A 13 1.32 -6.61 -9.73
C GLN A 13 0.79 -5.84 -8.51
N ASP A 14 0.67 -6.50 -7.34
CA ASP A 14 0.25 -5.86 -6.10
C ASP A 14 1.32 -4.92 -5.58
N LEU A 15 2.58 -5.36 -5.62
CA LEU A 15 3.72 -4.52 -5.26
C LEU A 15 3.84 -3.30 -6.18
N ALA A 16 3.57 -3.45 -7.48
CA ALA A 16 3.55 -2.35 -8.43
C ALA A 16 2.41 -1.36 -8.16
N CYS A 17 1.21 -1.86 -7.81
CA CYS A 17 0.08 -1.05 -7.39
C CYS A 17 0.42 -0.24 -6.13
N MET A 18 0.92 -0.91 -5.09
CA MET A 18 1.35 -0.27 -3.84
C MET A 18 2.41 0.81 -4.07
N GLN A 19 3.41 0.56 -4.91
CA GLN A 19 4.45 1.55 -5.23
C GLN A 19 3.90 2.77 -5.95
N ARG A 20 2.99 2.60 -6.90
CA ARG A 20 2.35 3.74 -7.59
C ARG A 20 1.56 4.60 -6.62
N LEU A 21 0.81 3.95 -5.74
CA LEU A 21 0.01 4.63 -4.75
C LEU A 21 0.87 5.39 -3.73
N PHE A 22 1.95 4.76 -3.27
CA PHE A 22 2.94 5.37 -2.40
C PHE A 22 3.59 6.61 -3.04
N SER A 23 3.99 6.51 -4.31
CA SER A 23 4.58 7.62 -5.05
C SER A 23 3.59 8.78 -5.21
N ALA A 24 2.34 8.47 -5.58
CA ALA A 24 1.27 9.47 -5.71
C ALA A 24 0.95 10.16 -4.37
N ALA A 25 0.89 9.39 -3.29
CA ALA A 25 0.62 9.93 -1.95
C ALA A 25 1.80 10.76 -1.40
N CYS A 26 3.05 10.37 -1.69
CA CYS A 26 4.23 11.19 -1.39
C CYS A 26 4.19 12.52 -2.15
N ALA A 27 3.90 12.48 -3.45
CA ALA A 27 3.79 13.67 -4.29
C ALA A 27 2.67 14.61 -3.83
N ALA A 28 1.50 14.06 -3.47
CA ALA A 28 0.36 14.84 -2.99
C ALA A 28 0.62 15.51 -1.63
N ARG A 29 1.36 14.84 -0.73
CA ARG A 29 1.70 15.38 0.60
C ARG A 29 2.97 16.21 0.62
N GLY A 30 3.70 16.33 -0.50
CA GLY A 30 5.01 16.97 -0.55
C GLY A 30 6.05 16.27 0.34
N VAL A 31 5.85 14.97 0.59
CA VAL A 31 6.75 14.16 1.41
C VAL A 31 7.83 13.62 0.51
N ASP A 32 9.09 13.90 0.86
CA ASP A 32 10.22 13.22 0.26
C ASP A 32 10.03 11.72 0.51
N GLY A 33 10.12 10.88 -0.53
CA GLY A 33 9.83 9.43 -0.46
C GLY A 33 10.79 8.62 0.45
N LYS A 34 11.43 9.29 1.41
CA LYS A 34 12.44 8.82 2.36
C LYS A 34 12.14 9.44 3.72
N GLY A 35 12.53 8.73 4.78
CA GLY A 35 12.35 9.18 6.15
C GLY A 35 11.06 8.67 6.79
N GLU A 36 10.78 9.13 8.00
CA GLU A 36 9.75 8.55 8.86
C GLU A 36 8.34 8.72 8.29
N ALA A 37 8.03 9.89 7.70
CA ALA A 37 6.74 10.15 7.07
C ALA A 37 6.46 9.21 5.89
N ALA A 38 7.47 8.96 5.05
CA ALA A 38 7.40 7.97 3.97
C ALA A 38 7.22 6.55 4.52
N ASN A 39 7.96 6.18 5.57
CA ASN A 39 7.83 4.85 6.16
C ASN A 39 6.43 4.61 6.76
N GLN A 40 5.86 5.61 7.43
CA GLN A 40 4.48 5.55 7.94
C GLN A 40 3.46 5.41 6.81
N LEU A 41 3.66 6.12 5.69
CA LEU A 41 2.80 6.03 4.51
C LEU A 41 2.84 4.63 3.89
N ALA A 42 4.04 4.07 3.74
CA ALA A 42 4.22 2.71 3.25
C ALA A 42 3.54 1.69 4.18
N ALA A 43 3.77 1.78 5.49
CA ALA A 43 3.13 0.89 6.47
C ALA A 43 1.61 0.93 6.36
N ARG A 44 1.02 2.13 6.26
CA ARG A 44 -0.42 2.32 6.08
C ARG A 44 -0.95 1.64 4.82
N ILE A 45 -0.23 1.74 3.69
CA ILE A 45 -0.58 1.08 2.42
C ILE A 45 -0.58 -0.45 2.59
N PHE A 46 0.44 -0.99 3.26
CA PHE A 46 0.54 -2.42 3.54
C PHE A 46 -0.60 -2.90 4.45
N GLU A 47 -0.91 -2.18 5.52
CA GLU A 47 -2.00 -2.52 6.44
C GLU A 47 -3.37 -2.52 5.73
N LEU A 48 -3.68 -1.48 4.94
CA LEU A 48 -4.93 -1.40 4.18
C LEU A 48 -5.06 -2.57 3.20
N TYR A 49 -3.97 -2.92 2.53
CA TYR A 49 -3.97 -4.05 1.60
C TYR A 49 -4.18 -5.40 2.31
N GLN A 50 -3.58 -5.58 3.49
CA GLN A 50 -3.79 -6.77 4.32
C GLN A 50 -5.23 -6.87 4.85
N GLN A 51 -5.93 -5.75 5.01
CA GLN A 51 -7.35 -5.71 5.36
C GLN A 51 -8.28 -6.05 4.18
N GLY A 52 -7.71 -6.27 2.98
CA GLY A 52 -8.46 -6.62 1.78
C GLY A 52 -8.82 -5.43 0.88
N LEU A 53 -8.40 -4.21 1.24
CA LEU A 53 -8.54 -3.04 0.38
C LEU A 53 -7.43 -3.10 -0.67
N ARG A 54 -7.75 -3.56 -1.87
CA ARG A 54 -6.77 -3.73 -2.97
C ARG A 54 -6.95 -2.71 -4.10
N GLU A 55 -8.03 -1.93 -4.05
CA GLU A 55 -8.35 -0.97 -5.11
C GLU A 55 -7.67 0.38 -4.87
N GLU A 56 -7.01 0.91 -5.90
CA GLU A 56 -6.30 2.20 -5.85
C GLU A 56 -7.20 3.35 -5.41
N LYS A 57 -8.50 3.30 -5.75
CA LYS A 57 -9.48 4.29 -5.30
C LYS A 57 -9.70 4.25 -3.80
N ASP A 58 -9.95 3.06 -3.25
CA ASP A 58 -10.18 2.89 -1.82
C ASP A 58 -8.94 3.27 -1.00
N LEU A 59 -7.76 2.74 -1.37
CA LEU A 59 -6.54 3.14 -0.66
C LEU A 59 -6.27 4.64 -0.82
N GLY A 60 -6.45 5.20 -2.02
CA GLY A 60 -6.26 6.63 -2.28
C GLY A 60 -7.17 7.50 -1.41
N SER A 61 -8.45 7.15 -1.27
CA SER A 61 -9.39 7.84 -0.39
C SER A 61 -8.98 7.77 1.09
N HIS A 62 -8.39 6.67 1.54
CA HIS A 62 -7.90 6.53 2.92
C HIS A 62 -6.54 7.18 3.19
N LEU A 63 -5.75 7.45 2.16
CA LEU A 63 -4.42 8.08 2.25
C LEU A 63 -4.43 9.59 2.04
N LEU A 64 -5.41 10.10 1.30
CA LEU A 64 -5.54 11.52 0.95
C LEU A 64 -6.58 12.27 1.79
N ALA A 65 -7.37 11.56 2.61
CA ALA A 65 -8.20 12.15 3.67
C ALA A 65 -7.33 12.58 4.88
#